data_AF-A0A2S5MSI6-F1
#
_entry.id   AF-A0A2S5MSI6-F1
#
_cell.length_a   1.000
_cell.length_b   1.000
_cell.length_c   1.000
_cell.angle_alpha   90.00
_cell.angle_beta   90.00
_cell.angle_gamma   90.00
#
_symmetry.space_group_name_H-M   'P 1'
#
loop_
_entity.id
_entity.type
_entity.pdbx_description
1 polymer ?
#
loop_
_entity_poly.entity_id
_entity_poly.type
_entity_poly.pdbx_seq_one_letter_code
_entity_poly.pdbx_strand_id
1 'polypeptide(L)'
;MTHVRFCEFLSKRSAPFVIVLGANEIASAVAARLTREGYRVVLSHDPYPPVIRRGMSFHDALFQDRAEVDGIQGYRGETALEIVRVLTVTGVV
;
A
#
# COMPACT_ATOMS: atom_id res chain seq x y z
N MET A 1 20.43 -3.50 11.05
CA MET A 1 20.36 -3.58 9.57
C MET A 1 19.12 -2.86 8.99
N THR A 2 18.66 -1.74 9.57
CA THR A 2 17.37 -1.09 9.19
C THR A 2 17.55 0.32 8.61
N HIS A 3 18.65 1.02 8.96
CA HIS A 3 18.86 2.41 8.54
C HIS A 3 19.18 2.59 7.05
N VAL A 4 19.85 1.62 6.40
CA VAL A 4 20.27 1.76 5.00
C VAL A 4 19.07 1.74 4.04
N ARG A 5 18.11 0.81 4.23
CA ARG A 5 16.88 0.76 3.43
C ARG A 5 15.99 1.99 3.64
N PHE A 6 16.00 2.57 4.84
CA PHE A 6 15.26 3.79 5.14
C PHE A 6 15.85 5.01 4.42
N CYS A 7 17.17 5.19 4.43
CA CYS A 7 17.83 6.27 3.70
C CYS A 7 17.72 6.11 2.18
N GLU A 8 17.77 4.88 1.67
CA GLU A 8 17.57 4.58 0.25
C GLU A 8 16.13 4.89 -0.18
N PHE A 9 15.15 4.61 0.69
CA PHE A 9 13.75 4.95 0.47
C PHE A 9 13.55 6.45 0.21
N LEU A 10 14.22 7.30 0.98
CA LEU A 10 14.14 8.76 0.86
C LEU A 10 15.07 9.36 -0.21
N SER A 11 15.85 8.53 -0.92
CA SER A 11 16.80 9.03 -1.92
C SER A 11 16.14 9.26 -3.29
N LYS A 12 16.69 10.19 -4.09
CA LYS A 12 16.26 10.46 -5.47
C LYS A 12 16.41 9.27 -6.45
N ARG A 13 17.05 8.17 -6.03
CA ARG A 13 17.20 6.94 -6.83
C ARG A 13 16.14 5.88 -6.52
N SER A 14 15.23 6.18 -5.61
CA SER A 14 14.23 5.22 -5.16
C SER A 14 13.11 5.06 -6.19
N ALA A 15 12.47 3.90 -6.21
CA ALA A 15 11.32 3.66 -7.08
C ALA A 15 10.23 4.74 -6.90
N PRO A 16 9.51 5.13 -7.96
CA PRO A 16 8.53 6.20 -7.87
C PRO A 16 7.47 5.90 -6.81
N PHE A 17 7.10 6.94 -6.07
CA PHE A 17 6.09 6.88 -5.02
C PHE A 17 4.74 7.34 -5.56
N VAL A 18 3.70 6.53 -5.35
CA VAL A 18 2.36 6.76 -5.89
C VAL A 18 1.34 6.72 -4.74
N ILE A 19 0.46 7.71 -4.69
CA ILE A 19 -0.69 7.72 -3.79
C ILE A 19 -1.93 7.47 -4.64
N VAL A 20 -2.65 6.39 -4.33
CA VAL A 20 -3.96 6.09 -4.91
C VAL A 20 -5.03 6.59 -3.95
N LEU A 21 -5.97 7.38 -4.46
CA LEU A 21 -7.11 7.87 -3.68
C LEU A 21 -8.26 6.88 -3.80
N GLY A 22 -8.57 6.22 -2.68
CA GLY A 22 -9.51 5.11 -2.56
C GLY A 22 -8.80 3.79 -2.20
N ALA A 23 -9.54 2.89 -1.56
CA ALA A 23 -9.09 1.53 -1.22
C ALA A 23 -10.10 0.45 -1.64
N ASN A 24 -11.04 0.79 -2.53
CA ASN A 24 -12.01 -0.15 -3.09
C ASN A 24 -11.34 -1.13 -4.08
N GLU A 25 -12.13 -2.01 -4.70
CA GLU A 25 -11.64 -3.05 -5.61
C GLU A 25 -10.88 -2.48 -6.83
N ILE A 26 -11.31 -1.34 -7.37
CA ILE A 26 -10.66 -0.70 -8.53
C ILE A 26 -9.31 -0.11 -8.10
N ALA A 27 -9.31 0.67 -7.02
CA ALA A 27 -8.08 1.25 -6.48
C ALA A 27 -7.07 0.15 -6.08
N SER A 28 -7.56 -0.95 -5.52
CA SER A 28 -6.74 -2.10 -5.13
C SER A 28 -6.14 -2.82 -6.33
N ALA A 29 -6.90 -3.02 -7.41
CA ALA A 29 -6.36 -3.59 -8.64
C ALA A 29 -5.26 -2.72 -9.26
N VAL A 30 -5.47 -1.39 -9.27
CA VAL A 30 -4.45 -0.43 -9.72
C VAL A 30 -3.20 -0.51 -8.85
N ALA A 31 -3.37 -0.52 -7.52
CA ALA A 31 -2.25 -0.59 -6.59
C ALA A 31 -1.48 -1.92 -6.73
N ALA A 32 -2.16 -3.05 -6.82
CA ALA A 32 -1.52 -4.35 -7.02
C ALA A 32 -0.69 -4.38 -8.32
N ARG A 33 -1.22 -3.81 -9.40
CA ARG A 33 -0.49 -3.71 -10.68
C ARG A 33 0.77 -2.85 -10.56
N LEU A 34 0.66 -1.66 -10.00
CA LEU A 34 1.78 -0.74 -9.82
C LEU A 34 2.85 -1.33 -8.89
N THR A 35 2.45 -1.99 -7.81
CA THR A 35 3.40 -2.66 -6.90
C THR A 35 4.16 -3.77 -7.60
N ARG A 36 3.49 -4.54 -8.47
CA ARG A 36 4.16 -5.56 -9.30
C ARG A 36 5.15 -4.95 -10.30
N GLU A 37 4.90 -3.74 -10.77
CA GLU A 37 5.82 -2.98 -11.63
C GLU A 37 6.96 -2.29 -10.85
N GLY A 38 7.01 -2.46 -9.52
CA GLY A 38 8.10 -1.98 -8.67
C GLY A 38 7.88 -0.59 -8.09
N TYR A 39 6.70 0.00 -8.26
CA TYR A 39 6.33 1.27 -7.62
C TYR A 39 6.10 1.07 -6.12
N ARG A 40 6.25 2.15 -5.36
CA ARG A 40 5.88 2.21 -3.94
C ARG A 40 4.53 2.87 -3.83
N VAL A 41 3.52 2.08 -3.52
CA VAL A 41 2.13 2.52 -3.59
C VAL A 41 1.56 2.63 -2.19
N VAL A 42 0.82 3.70 -1.94
CA VAL A 42 0.00 3.87 -0.74
C VAL A 42 -1.43 4.14 -1.18
N LEU A 43 -2.40 3.50 -0.53
CA LEU A 43 -3.81 3.79 -0.71
C LEU A 43 -4.29 4.68 0.43
N SER A 44 -4.96 5.78 0.10
CA SER A 44 -5.65 6.63 1.08
C SER A 44 -7.15 6.38 0.98
N HIS A 45 -7.82 6.18 2.12
CA HIS A 45 -9.25 5.91 2.15
C HIS A 45 -9.98 6.95 2.99
N ASP A 46 -11.04 7.52 2.42
CA ASP A 46 -12.04 8.32 3.15
C ASP A 46 -13.17 7.39 3.62
N PRO A 47 -13.61 7.47 4.89
CA PRO A 47 -14.74 6.68 5.39
C PRO A 47 -16.02 6.74 4.55
N TYR A 48 -16.21 7.80 3.76
CA TYR A 48 -17.37 7.95 2.86
C TYR A 48 -16.94 8.22 1.40
N PRO A 49 -17.47 7.48 0.42
CA PRO A 49 -18.48 6.42 0.52
C PRO A 49 -17.91 5.08 1.03
N PRO A 50 -18.75 4.21 1.65
CA PRO A 50 -18.30 2.92 2.13
C PRO A 50 -17.89 1.99 0.98
N VAL A 51 -16.87 1.15 1.23
CA VAL A 51 -16.48 0.08 0.30
C VAL A 51 -17.47 -1.08 0.43
N ILE A 52 -18.20 -1.36 -0.65
CA ILE A 52 -19.30 -2.33 -0.67
C ILE A 52 -18.78 -3.77 -0.90
N ARG A 53 -17.60 -3.94 -1.53
CA ARG A 53 -17.01 -5.25 -1.87
C ARG A 53 -15.77 -5.58 -1.05
N ARG A 54 -15.99 -5.86 0.25
CA ARG A 54 -14.95 -6.42 1.13
C ARG A 54 -14.55 -7.84 0.70
N GLY A 55 -13.31 -8.24 0.92
CA GLY A 55 -12.72 -9.52 0.49
C GLY A 55 -12.03 -9.50 -0.88
N MET A 56 -12.15 -8.40 -1.66
CA MET A 56 -11.46 -8.19 -2.94
C MET A 56 -10.72 -6.85 -3.00
N SER A 57 -10.41 -6.26 -1.85
CA SER A 57 -9.83 -4.94 -1.77
C SER A 57 -8.87 -4.81 -0.59
N PHE A 58 -7.93 -3.88 -0.68
CA PHE A 58 -7.03 -3.55 0.43
C PHE A 58 -7.74 -2.81 1.58
N HIS A 59 -9.01 -2.44 1.41
CA HIS A 59 -9.83 -1.83 2.48
C HIS A 59 -9.83 -2.67 3.76
N ASP A 60 -9.79 -4.00 3.63
CA ASP A 60 -9.81 -4.94 4.74
C ASP A 60 -8.58 -4.79 5.67
N ALA A 61 -7.46 -4.25 5.15
CA ALA A 61 -6.26 -3.99 5.95
C ALA A 61 -6.53 -3.01 7.11
N LEU A 62 -7.50 -2.10 6.92
CA LEU A 62 -7.89 -1.13 7.95
C LEU A 62 -8.58 -1.80 9.16
N PHE A 63 -9.10 -3.01 9.00
CA PHE A 63 -9.87 -3.73 10.03
C PHE A 63 -9.08 -4.90 10.63
N GLN A 64 -7.76 -4.93 10.45
CA GLN A 64 -6.87 -6.01 10.90
C GLN A 64 -7.16 -7.37 10.24
N ASP A 65 -7.95 -7.38 9.18
CA ASP A 65 -8.19 -8.57 8.36
C ASP A 65 -7.02 -8.80 7.40
N ARG A 66 -6.86 -10.04 6.93
CA ARG A 66 -5.90 -10.34 5.85
C ARG A 66 -6.38 -9.67 4.56
N ALA A 67 -5.62 -8.71 4.07
CA ALA A 67 -5.86 -8.03 2.80
C ALA A 67 -4.83 -8.46 1.76
N GLU A 68 -5.24 -9.33 0.84
CA GLU A 68 -4.40 -9.76 -0.27
C GLU A 68 -5.15 -9.63 -1.59
N VAL A 69 -4.53 -8.98 -2.57
CA VAL A 69 -5.06 -8.86 -3.92
C VAL A 69 -3.95 -9.24 -4.89
N ASP A 70 -4.18 -10.28 -5.68
CA ASP A 70 -3.25 -10.71 -6.74
C ASP A 70 -1.81 -10.97 -6.21
N GLY A 71 -1.72 -11.58 -5.02
CA GLY A 71 -0.45 -11.92 -4.35
C GLY A 71 0.26 -10.74 -3.67
N ILE A 72 -0.31 -9.52 -3.72
CA ILE A 72 0.19 -8.33 -3.04
C ILE A 72 -0.51 -8.21 -1.69
N GLN A 73 0.26 -7.98 -0.62
CA GLN A 73 -0.27 -7.83 0.74
C GLN A 73 -0.51 -6.35 1.07
N GLY A 74 -1.69 -6.04 1.62
CA GLY A 74 -2.01 -4.71 2.13
C GLY A 74 -1.78 -4.59 3.63
N TYR A 75 -1.17 -3.50 4.05
CA TYR A 75 -0.96 -3.16 5.46
C TYR A 75 -1.59 -1.82 5.82
N ARG A 76 -2.10 -1.73 7.04
CA ARG A 76 -2.52 -0.45 7.62
C ARG A 76 -1.29 0.38 7.99
N GLY A 77 -1.26 1.62 7.53
CA GLY A 77 -0.29 2.62 7.97
C GLY A 77 -1.02 3.90 8.37
N GLU A 78 -0.83 4.36 9.60
CA GLU A 78 -1.43 5.59 10.12
C GLU A 78 -0.43 6.74 10.13
N THR A 79 0.84 6.42 10.36
CA THR A 79 1.92 7.40 10.41
C THR A 79 2.87 7.25 9.23
N ALA A 80 3.52 8.35 8.86
CA ALA A 80 4.56 8.31 7.82
C ALA A 80 5.67 7.30 8.14
N LEU A 81 6.02 7.11 9.41
CA LEU A 81 7.05 6.15 9.82
C LEU A 81 6.62 4.69 9.59
N GLU A 82 5.35 4.36 9.86
CA GLU A 82 4.79 3.05 9.58
C GLU A 82 4.74 2.76 8.09
N ILE A 83 4.24 3.73 7.30
CA ILE A 83 4.18 3.64 5.84
C ILE A 83 5.57 3.36 5.28
N VAL A 84 6.57 4.16 5.65
CA VAL A 84 7.95 3.94 5.18
C VAL A 84 8.47 2.57 5.61
N ARG A 85 8.19 2.13 6.84
CA ARG A 85 8.61 0.81 7.32
C ARG A 85 8.03 -0.31 6.46
N VAL A 86 6.73 -0.27 6.17
CA VAL A 86 6.06 -1.27 5.31
C VAL A 86 6.71 -1.29 3.92
N LEU A 87 6.88 -0.13 3.30
CA LEU A 87 7.40 -0.01 1.94
C LEU A 87 8.90 -0.29 1.80
N THR A 88 9.60 -0.67 2.88
CA THR A 88 10.96 -1.25 2.79
C THR A 88 10.95 -2.70 2.31
N VAL A 89 9.78 -3.36 2.33
CA VAL A 89 9.53 -4.70 1.80
C VAL A 89 8.93 -4.57 0.39
N THR A 90 9.23 -5.53 -0.48
CA THR A 90 8.67 -5.59 -1.84
C THR A 90 7.38 -6.41 -1.86
N GLY A 91 6.47 -6.11 -2.79
CA GLY A 91 5.23 -6.87 -2.94
C GLY A 91 4.17 -6.53 -1.88
N VAL A 92 4.26 -5.34 -1.29
CA VAL A 92 3.34 -4.84 -0.28
C VAL A 92 2.82 -3.45 -0.67
N VAL A 93 1.64 -3.12 -0.15
CA VAL A 93 0.99 -1.80 -0.24
C VAL A 93 0.54 -1.31 1.12
#